data_AF-A0A0M7C8T3-F1
#
_entry.id   AF-A0A0M7C8T3-F1
#
_cell.length_a   1.000
_cell.length_b   1.000
_cell.length_c   1.000
_cell.angle_alpha   90.00
_cell.angle_beta   90.00
_cell.angle_gamma   90.00
#
_symmetry.space_group_name_H-M   'P 1'
#
loop_
_entity.id
_entity.type
_entity.pdbx_description
1 polymer ?
#
loop_
_entity_poly.entity_id
_entity_poly.type
_entity_poly.pdbx_seq_one_letter_code
_entity_poly.pdbx_strand_id
1 'polypeptide(L)' 'MYDDIRRQGSSAAEQGAVKLDCPYFRLELMPTWTREPLTQWLAKVRAWEAGWQDQQHSRARM' A
#
# COMPACT_ATOMS: atom_id res chain seq x y z
N MET A 1 -5.30 4.15 -11.97
CA MET A 1 -4.42 3.03 -12.39
C MET A 1 -4.09 2.11 -11.22
N TYR A 2 -3.77 2.62 -10.04
CA TYR A 2 -3.51 1.79 -8.84
C TYR A 2 -4.67 1.80 -7.84
N ASP A 3 -5.90 1.93 -8.32
CA ASP A 3 -7.09 2.04 -7.48
C ASP A 3 -7.35 0.78 -6.67
N ASP A 4 -7.04 -0.40 -7.21
CA ASP A 4 -7.11 -1.67 -6.48
C ASP A 4 -6.10 -1.72 -5.33
N ILE A 5 -4.89 -1.21 -5.57
CA ILE A 5 -3.83 -1.16 -4.56
C ILE A 5 -4.18 -0.16 -3.46
N ARG A 6 -4.79 0.97 -3.83
CA ARG A 6 -5.32 1.95 -2.89
C ARG A 6 -6.43 1.34 -2.02
N ARG A 7 -7.38 0.61 -2.63
CA ARG A 7 -8.41 -0.14 -1.88
C ARG A 7 -7.81 -1.18 -0.94
N GLN A 8 -6.75 -1.88 -1.37
CA GLN A 8 -6.03 -2.83 -0.52
C GLN A 8 -5.42 -2.14 0.71
N GLY A 9 -4.82 -0.96 0.55
CA GLY A 9 -4.29 -0.16 1.67
C GLY A 9 -5.37 0.26 2.65
N SER A 10 -6.51 0.74 2.14
CA SER A 10 -7.68 1.10 2.95
C SER A 10 -8.21 -0.08 3.76
N SER A 11 -8.40 -1.23 3.12
CA SER A 11 -8.87 -2.45 3.79
C SER A 11 -7.86 -2.96 4.82
N ALA A 12 -6.55 -2.81 4.58
CA ALA A 12 -5.54 -3.20 5.54
C ALA A 12 -5.58 -2.31 6.80
N ALA A 13 -5.76 -0.99 6.62
CA ALA A 13 -5.95 -0.06 7.74
C ALA A 13 -7.21 -0.37 8.56
N GLU A 14 -8.31 -0.78 7.93
CA GLU A 14 -9.52 -1.27 8.63
C GLU A 14 -9.22 -2.46 9.53
N GLN A 15 -8.43 -3.41 9.02
CA GLN A 15 -8.03 -4.64 9.72
C GLN A 15 -6.95 -4.40 10.79
N GLY A 16 -6.48 -3.17 10.97
CA GLY A 16 -5.49 -2.82 12.00
C GLY A 16 -4.03 -3.01 11.58
N ALA A 17 -3.76 -3.16 10.28
CA ALA A 17 -2.39 -3.23 9.76
C ALA A 17 -1.65 -1.91 10.01
N VAL A 18 -0.34 -1.99 10.28
CA VAL A 18 0.54 -0.82 10.34
C VAL A 18 1.16 -0.55 8.97
N LYS A 19 1.74 0.64 8.78
CA LYS A 19 2.32 1.06 7.49
C LYS A 19 3.41 0.09 6.97
N LEU A 20 4.13 -0.58 7.86
CA LEU A 20 5.15 -1.57 7.52
C LEU A 20 4.59 -2.90 6.99
N ASP A 21 3.29 -3.14 7.14
CA ASP A 21 2.61 -4.33 6.59
C ASP A 21 2.32 -4.20 5.08
N CYS A 22 2.80 -3.13 4.44
CA CYS A 22 2.69 -2.93 3.00
C CYS A 22 3.24 -4.17 2.26
N PRO A 23 2.42 -4.84 1.42
CA PRO A 23 2.82 -6.11 0.80
C PRO A 23 4.02 -5.96 -0.14
N TYR A 24 4.21 -4.77 -0.71
CA TYR A 24 5.32 -4.48 -1.63
C TYR A 24 6.70 -4.46 -0.95
N PHE A 25 6.77 -4.51 0.38
CA PHE A 25 8.02 -4.71 1.12
C PHE A 25 8.42 -6.18 1.23
N ARG A 26 7.54 -7.13 0.87
CA ARG A 26 7.88 -8.56 0.81
C ARG A 26 8.83 -8.81 -0.35
N LEU A 27 9.81 -9.70 -0.14
CA LEU A 27 10.84 -10.04 -1.14
C LEU A 27 10.25 -10.41 -2.51
N GLU A 28 9.13 -11.15 -2.53
CA GLU A 28 8.44 -11.61 -3.74
C GLU A 28 7.86 -10.47 -4.59
N LEU A 29 7.62 -9.31 -3.97
CA LEU A 29 7.03 -8.13 -4.60
C LEU A 29 8.04 -6.97 -4.72
N MET A 30 9.30 -7.19 -4.34
CA MET A 30 10.35 -6.21 -4.52
C MET A 30 10.80 -6.14 -5.98
N PRO A 31 11.22 -4.95 -6.47
CA PRO A 31 11.58 -4.77 -7.88
C PRO A 31 12.79 -5.62 -8.30
N THR A 32 13.68 -5.96 -7.36
CA THR A 32 14.79 -6.90 -7.58
C THR A 32 14.32 -8.28 -8.03
N TRP A 33 13.15 -8.72 -7.53
CA TRP A 33 12.58 -10.03 -7.82
C TRP A 33 11.58 -9.99 -8.99
N THR A 34 10.68 -9.00 -9.00
CA THR A 34 9.67 -8.86 -10.05
C THR A 34 10.23 -8.34 -11.37
N ARG A 35 11.48 -7.84 -11.37
CA ARG A 35 12.16 -7.18 -12.50
C ARG A 35 11.38 -5.98 -13.06
N GLU A 36 10.47 -5.42 -12.28
CA GLU A 36 9.75 -4.21 -12.67
C GLU A 36 10.62 -2.96 -12.47
N PRO A 37 10.36 -1.87 -13.20
CA PRO A 37 11.01 -0.59 -12.94
C PRO A 37 10.78 -0.12 -11.50
N LEU A 38 11.84 0.37 -10.84
CA LEU A 38 11.75 0.90 -9.48
C LEU A 38 10.68 1.98 -9.32
N THR A 39 10.48 2.80 -10.36
CA THR A 39 9.45 3.85 -10.40
C THR A 39 8.04 3.27 -10.38
N GLN A 40 7.81 2.15 -11.07
CA GLN A 40 6.53 1.43 -11.07
C GLN A 40 6.26 0.82 -9.70
N TRP A 41 7.25 0.16 -9.10
CA TRP A 41 7.14 -0.38 -7.75
C TRP A 41 6.84 0.71 -6.71
N LEU A 42 7.57 1.83 -6.77
CA LEU A 42 7.36 2.96 -5.86
C LEU A 42 5.95 3.56 -6.01
N ALA A 43 5.41 3.60 -7.24
CA ALA A 43 4.04 4.05 -7.47
C ALA A 43 3.00 3.13 -6.81
N LYS A 44 3.23 1.80 -6.81
CA LYS A 44 2.39 0.84 -6.10
C LYS A 44 2.44 1.04 -4.59
N VAL A 45 3.65 1.18 -4.02
CA VAL A 45 3.84 1.47 -2.59
C VAL A 45 3.08 2.74 -2.19
N ARG A 46 3.27 3.83 -2.94
CA ARG A 46 2.58 5.11 -2.67
C ARG A 46 1.06 5.00 -2.78
N ALA A 47 0.55 4.22 -3.74
CA ALA A 47 -0.88 4.00 -3.87
C ALA A 47 -1.47 3.24 -2.67
N TRP A 48 -0.76 2.21 -2.20
CA TRP A 48 -1.15 1.46 -1.00
C TRP A 48 -1.14 2.35 0.25
N GLU A 49 -0.05 3.10 0.45
CA GLU A 49 0.09 4.02 1.57
C GLU A 49 -0.99 5.11 1.58
N ALA A 50 -1.35 5.64 0.41
CA ALA A 50 -2.40 6.65 0.29
C ALA A 50 -3.74 6.11 0.78
N GLY A 51 -4.14 4.90 0.36
CA GLY A 51 -5.38 4.28 0.81
C GLY A 51 -5.38 3.95 2.30
N TRP A 52 -4.25 3.46 2.82
CA TRP A 52 -4.08 3.23 4.25
C TRP A 52 -4.23 4.53 5.04
N GLN A 53 -3.60 5.62 4.59
CA GLN A 53 -3.64 6.91 5.25
C GLN A 53 -5.04 7.54 5.22
N ASP A 54 -5.72 7.51 4.08
CA ASP A 54 -7.11 7.99 3.92
C ASP A 54 -8.03 7.30 4.94
N GLN A 55 -7.87 6.00 5.13
CA GLN A 55 -8.66 5.24 6.09
C GLN A 55 -8.32 5.58 7.54
N GLN A 56 -7.04 5.72 7.89
CA GLN A 56 -6.64 6.11 9.24
C GLN A 56 -7.14 7.51 9.62
N HIS A 57 -7.11 8.45 8.66
CA HIS A 57 -7.71 9.77 8.86
C HIS A 57 -9.24 9.69 9.04
N SER A 58 -9.91 8.82 8.28
CA SER A 58 -11.35 8.59 8.43
C SER A 58 -11.70 8.00 9.79
N ARG A 59 -10.89 7.05 10.31
CA ARG A 59 -11.04 6.47 11.65
C ARG A 59 -10.79 7.49 12.76
N ALA A 60 -9.79 8.34 12.63
CA ALA A 60 -9.48 9.38 13.63
C ALA A 60 -10.59 10.45 13.75
N ARG A 61 -11.50 10.53 12.78
CA ARG A 61 -12.60 11.48 12.74
C ARG A 61 -13.93 10.91 13.28
N MET A 62 -13.99 9.59 13.52
CA MET A 62 -15.11 8.92 14.20
C MET A 62 -14.92 8.95 15.70
#